data_AF-A0A1I5GYG2-F1
#
_entry.id   AF-A0A1I5GYG2-F1
#
_cell.length_a   1.000
_cell.length_b   1.000
_cell.length_c   1.000
_cell.angle_alpha   90.00
_cell.angle_beta   90.00
_cell.angle_gamma   90.00
#
_symmetry.space_group_name_H-M   'P 1'
#
loop_
_entity.id
_entity.type
_entity.pdbx_description
1 polymer ?
#
loop_
_entity_poly.entity_id
_entity_poly.type
_entity_poly.pdbx_seq_one_letter_code
_entity_poly.pdbx_strand_id
1 'polypeptide(L)'
;MEGIDARGMQHCETTALGVLLRHAGIELSEPMLFGLGSGLSFIYWDSKSVGFPFLGGRVKPFELTRNLTAALGLELLVAETTSARKAWQNVAGPIDAGRPVGLQLDSYHLDYFTTKVHFGGHVVAMYGYDDQDAYLVDTDAQGGAVTTSLDSLARARAERGPMTAKHRSFTITAPTAPSPRDQIIPAIRACAEAFLNPPIANLGHRGVEKAAKQVPKWLQRSDNPGEHLSRTAVLMEKAGTGGALFRNLYRDFLAESAEVIDSDHLRTGHALYSEAAGLWTQVAALVAAAGESGDAEKLTQAGALLHELSRIERDAMRELSML
;
A
#
# COMPACT_ATOMS: atom_id res chain seq x y z
N MET A 1 1.78 17.41 -20.52
CA MET A 1 0.40 17.01 -20.90
C MET A 1 -0.58 17.98 -20.26
N GLU A 2 -1.51 18.56 -21.01
CA GLU A 2 -2.58 19.39 -20.43
C GLU A 2 -3.73 18.51 -19.93
N GLY A 3 -4.41 18.95 -18.85
CA GLY A 3 -5.63 18.30 -18.38
C GLY A 3 -5.46 17.04 -17.51
N ILE A 4 -4.25 16.74 -17.02
CA ILE A 4 -4.11 15.70 -15.99
C ILE A 4 -4.69 16.21 -14.68
N ASP A 5 -5.67 15.48 -14.18
CA ASP A 5 -6.14 15.63 -12.83
C ASP A 5 -5.09 15.03 -11.88
N ALA A 6 -4.43 15.91 -11.13
CA ALA A 6 -3.31 15.61 -10.24
C ALA A 6 -3.74 15.46 -8.76
N ARG A 7 -5.01 15.14 -8.49
CA ARG A 7 -5.48 14.79 -7.15
C ARG A 7 -4.65 13.62 -6.61
N GLY A 8 -4.02 13.83 -5.46
CA GLY A 8 -3.38 12.79 -4.69
C GLY A 8 -4.41 11.96 -3.93
N MET A 9 -3.95 10.86 -3.34
CA MET A 9 -4.68 10.07 -2.37
C MET A 9 -3.75 9.75 -1.18
N GLN A 10 -4.14 8.85 -0.27
CA GLN A 10 -3.33 8.53 0.89
C GLN A 10 -2.17 7.58 0.55
N HIS A 11 -2.44 6.52 -0.21
CA HIS A 11 -1.45 5.50 -0.58
C HIS A 11 -0.85 5.76 -1.96
N CYS A 12 0.46 5.59 -2.10
CA CYS A 12 1.17 5.96 -3.32
C CYS A 12 0.80 5.09 -4.54
N GLU A 13 0.60 3.78 -4.33
CA GLU A 13 0.21 2.86 -5.40
C GLU A 13 -1.22 3.14 -5.90
N THR A 14 -2.17 3.41 -5.01
CA THR A 14 -3.56 3.79 -5.37
C THR A 14 -3.62 5.18 -5.98
N THR A 15 -2.79 6.13 -5.51
CA THR A 15 -2.69 7.46 -6.12
C THR A 15 -2.25 7.37 -7.58
N ALA A 16 -1.16 6.65 -7.86
CA ALA A 16 -0.67 6.47 -9.22
C ALA A 16 -1.70 5.75 -10.11
N LEU A 17 -2.33 4.69 -9.59
CA LEU A 17 -3.41 3.99 -10.28
C LEU A 17 -4.60 4.92 -10.58
N GLY A 18 -5.04 5.72 -9.62
CA GLY A 18 -6.14 6.66 -9.78
C GLY A 18 -5.89 7.66 -10.90
N VAL A 19 -4.66 8.19 -11.01
CA VAL A 19 -4.27 9.09 -12.11
C VAL A 19 -4.36 8.39 -13.47
N LEU A 20 -3.79 7.19 -13.58
CA LEU A 20 -3.78 6.41 -14.82
C LEU A 20 -5.21 6.01 -15.24
N LEU A 21 -6.05 5.61 -14.29
CA LEU A 21 -7.42 5.19 -14.57
C LEU A 21 -8.34 6.36 -14.93
N ARG A 22 -8.23 7.50 -14.23
CA ARG A 22 -8.98 8.70 -14.59
C ARG A 22 -8.63 9.19 -15.98
N HIS A 23 -7.36 9.13 -16.37
CA HIS A 23 -6.94 9.40 -17.74
C HIS A 23 -7.55 8.40 -18.75
N ALA A 24 -7.73 7.14 -18.36
CA ALA A 24 -8.44 6.13 -19.15
C ALA A 24 -10.00 6.23 -19.06
N GLY A 25 -10.54 7.27 -18.41
CA GLY A 25 -11.98 7.49 -18.27
C GLY A 25 -12.66 6.67 -17.18
N ILE A 26 -11.90 6.07 -16.25
CA ILE A 26 -12.41 5.27 -15.12
C ILE A 26 -12.15 6.03 -13.83
N GLU A 27 -13.21 6.41 -13.12
CA GLU A 27 -13.12 7.05 -11.81
C GLU A 27 -13.56 6.08 -10.71
N LEU A 28 -12.69 5.90 -9.72
CA LEU A 28 -12.91 5.06 -8.54
C LEU A 28 -12.39 5.82 -7.32
N SER A 29 -13.06 5.63 -6.18
CA SER A 29 -12.58 6.08 -4.88
C SER A 29 -11.29 5.34 -4.50
N GLU A 30 -10.47 5.92 -3.62
CA GLU A 30 -9.28 5.23 -3.11
C GLU A 30 -9.61 3.87 -2.44
N PRO A 31 -10.66 3.76 -1.59
CA PRO A 31 -11.06 2.47 -1.05
C PRO A 31 -11.42 1.45 -2.12
N MET A 32 -12.14 1.83 -3.19
CA MET A 32 -12.44 0.93 -4.31
C MET A 32 -11.19 0.46 -5.04
N LEU A 33 -10.22 1.36 -5.30
CA LEU A 33 -8.93 0.97 -5.89
C LEU A 33 -8.20 -0.05 -5.02
N PHE A 34 -8.18 0.17 -3.70
CA PHE A 34 -7.52 -0.72 -2.75
C PHE A 34 -8.22 -2.07 -2.62
N GLY A 35 -9.55 -2.08 -2.47
CA GLY A 35 -10.37 -3.26 -2.27
C GLY A 35 -10.44 -4.16 -3.50
N LEU A 36 -10.73 -3.60 -4.67
CA LEU A 36 -10.73 -4.34 -5.94
C LEU A 36 -9.35 -4.91 -6.29
N GLY A 37 -8.28 -4.23 -5.86
CA GLY A 37 -6.91 -4.73 -5.92
C GLY A 37 -6.57 -5.83 -4.91
N SER A 38 -7.54 -6.31 -4.10
CA SER A 38 -7.31 -7.24 -2.98
C SER A 38 -6.15 -6.78 -2.09
N GLY A 39 -6.10 -5.47 -1.81
CA GLY A 39 -4.91 -4.80 -1.28
C GLY A 39 -4.56 -5.20 0.15
N LEU A 40 -5.56 -5.57 0.97
CA LEU A 40 -5.34 -5.89 2.38
C LEU A 40 -4.55 -7.19 2.54
N SER A 41 -3.53 -7.14 3.40
CA SER A 41 -2.82 -8.33 3.85
C SER A 41 -2.20 -8.07 5.23
N PHE A 42 -1.34 -8.98 5.67
CA PHE A 42 -0.47 -8.73 6.81
C PHE A 42 0.85 -9.50 6.65
N ILE A 43 1.95 -8.90 7.08
CA ILE A 43 3.24 -9.57 7.25
C ILE A 43 3.93 -9.13 8.54
N TYR A 44 4.42 -10.09 9.32
CA TYR A 44 5.48 -9.88 10.32
C TYR A 44 6.80 -10.41 9.75
N TRP A 45 7.82 -9.58 9.63
CA TRP A 45 9.13 -9.99 9.14
C TRP A 45 10.23 -9.63 10.12
N ASP A 46 10.98 -10.64 10.57
CA ASP A 46 12.19 -10.44 11.39
C ASP A 46 13.25 -11.44 10.93
N SER A 47 14.47 -10.95 10.71
CA SER A 47 15.60 -11.73 10.23
C SER A 47 16.90 -11.08 10.73
N LYS A 48 18.00 -11.83 10.72
CA LYS A 48 19.30 -11.31 11.16
C LYS A 48 19.83 -10.17 10.28
N SER A 49 19.36 -10.06 9.04
CA SER A 49 19.74 -9.03 8.09
C SER A 49 18.88 -7.77 8.15
N VAL A 50 17.82 -7.75 8.97
CA VAL A 50 17.03 -6.53 9.21
C VAL A 50 17.34 -5.99 10.60
N GLY A 51 17.60 -4.68 10.69
CA GLY A 51 17.95 -4.02 11.96
C GLY A 51 16.84 -4.16 13.00
N PHE A 52 15.58 -4.06 12.57
CA PHE A 52 14.40 -4.17 13.41
C PHE A 52 13.27 -4.94 12.68
N PRO A 53 12.37 -5.64 13.41
CA PRO A 53 11.21 -6.29 12.80
C PRO A 53 10.32 -5.32 12.01
N PHE A 54 9.80 -5.79 10.87
CA PHE A 54 8.90 -5.04 9.99
C PHE A 54 7.47 -5.58 10.06
N LEU A 55 6.51 -4.65 10.13
CA LEU A 55 5.08 -4.93 9.95
C LEU A 55 4.62 -4.34 8.61
N GLY A 56 3.93 -5.13 7.79
CA GLY A 56 3.27 -4.65 6.58
C GLY A 56 1.77 -5.00 6.61
N GLY A 57 0.92 -4.07 6.17
CA GLY A 57 -0.54 -4.24 6.18
C GLY A 57 -1.19 -4.52 4.84
N ARG A 58 -0.39 -4.70 3.79
CA ARG A 58 -0.88 -4.87 2.42
C ARG A 58 -0.14 -5.97 1.67
N VAL A 59 -0.69 -6.35 0.53
CA VAL A 59 0.00 -7.20 -0.45
C VAL A 59 1.31 -6.55 -0.90
N LYS A 60 2.19 -7.36 -1.50
CA LYS A 60 3.51 -6.91 -1.97
C LYS A 60 3.38 -5.73 -2.96
N PRO A 61 4.38 -4.84 -3.04
CA PRO A 61 4.41 -3.78 -4.04
C PRO A 61 4.07 -4.30 -5.44
N PHE A 62 3.20 -3.59 -6.15
CA PHE A 62 2.74 -3.90 -7.51
C PHE A 62 1.74 -5.06 -7.65
N GLU A 63 1.55 -5.90 -6.62
CA GLU A 63 0.50 -6.92 -6.66
C GLU A 63 -0.90 -6.31 -6.61
N LEU A 64 -1.08 -5.19 -5.89
CA LEU A 64 -2.35 -4.44 -5.90
C LEU A 64 -2.68 -3.95 -7.31
N THR A 65 -1.71 -3.35 -8.00
CA THR A 65 -1.85 -2.93 -9.41
C THR A 65 -2.23 -4.08 -10.34
N ARG A 66 -1.57 -5.24 -10.19
CA ARG A 66 -1.86 -6.43 -11.00
C ARG A 66 -3.26 -6.98 -10.74
N ASN A 67 -3.65 -7.10 -9.48
CA ASN A 67 -4.96 -7.60 -9.09
C ASN A 67 -6.08 -6.68 -9.60
N LEU A 68 -5.93 -5.36 -9.40
CA LEU A 68 -6.94 -4.38 -9.82
C LEU A 68 -7.13 -4.42 -11.34
N THR A 69 -6.04 -4.39 -12.10
CA THR A 69 -6.10 -4.42 -13.56
C THR A 69 -6.66 -5.73 -14.09
N ALA A 70 -6.31 -6.87 -13.49
CA ALA A 70 -6.88 -8.17 -13.83
C ALA A 70 -8.38 -8.24 -13.52
N ALA A 71 -8.81 -7.79 -12.34
CA ALA A 71 -10.21 -7.79 -11.94
C ALA A 71 -11.06 -6.94 -12.90
N LEU A 72 -10.56 -5.76 -13.28
CA LEU A 72 -11.25 -4.86 -14.20
C LEU A 72 -11.02 -5.20 -15.68
N GLY A 73 -10.31 -6.29 -16.01
CA GLY A 73 -10.04 -6.64 -17.42
C GLY A 73 -9.28 -5.56 -18.19
N LEU A 74 -8.45 -4.77 -17.49
CA LEU A 74 -7.66 -3.71 -18.07
C LEU A 74 -6.36 -4.26 -18.66
N GLU A 75 -5.89 -3.63 -19.73
CA GLU A 75 -4.59 -3.96 -20.30
C GLU A 75 -3.51 -3.23 -19.50
N LEU A 76 -2.68 -4.01 -18.80
CA LEU A 76 -1.51 -3.53 -18.05
C LEU A 76 -0.23 -3.85 -18.83
N LEU A 77 0.39 -2.83 -19.41
CA LEU A 77 1.68 -2.97 -20.08
C LEU A 77 2.80 -2.61 -19.09
N VAL A 78 3.62 -3.59 -18.73
CA VAL A 78 4.73 -3.44 -17.76
C VAL A 78 6.06 -3.57 -18.48
N ALA A 79 6.95 -2.62 -18.25
CA ALA A 79 8.31 -2.66 -18.77
C ALA A 79 9.34 -2.61 -17.62
N GLU A 80 10.28 -3.55 -17.66
CA GLU A 80 11.44 -3.57 -16.77
C GLU A 80 12.72 -3.74 -17.59
N THR A 81 13.78 -3.06 -17.18
CA THR A 81 15.09 -3.16 -17.83
C THR A 81 16.18 -2.65 -16.92
N THR A 82 17.41 -3.11 -17.10
CA THR A 82 18.59 -2.56 -16.42
C THR A 82 19.31 -1.50 -17.25
N SER A 83 18.84 -1.21 -18.47
CA SER A 83 19.42 -0.18 -19.34
C SER A 83 18.76 1.17 -19.10
N ALA A 84 19.51 2.14 -18.59
CA ALA A 84 19.00 3.51 -18.36
C ALA A 84 18.38 4.12 -19.62
N ARG A 85 19.02 3.95 -20.78
CA ARG A 85 18.51 4.43 -22.08
C ARG A 85 17.15 3.82 -22.42
N LYS A 86 17.02 2.49 -22.32
CA LYS A 86 15.74 1.81 -22.60
C LYS A 86 14.69 2.18 -21.55
N ALA A 87 15.09 2.29 -20.28
CA ALA A 87 14.21 2.70 -19.19
C ALA A 87 13.61 4.09 -19.40
N TRP A 88 14.40 5.04 -19.95
CA TRP A 88 13.89 6.34 -20.33
C TRP A 88 12.92 6.26 -21.50
N GLN A 89 13.25 5.51 -22.56
CA GLN A 89 12.37 5.31 -23.72
C GLN A 89 11.00 4.71 -23.34
N ASN A 90 10.98 3.77 -22.38
CA ASN A 90 9.74 3.18 -21.87
C ASN A 90 8.82 4.19 -21.14
N VAL A 91 9.32 5.38 -20.79
CA VAL A 91 8.59 6.44 -20.09
C VAL A 91 8.30 7.60 -21.04
N ALA A 92 9.32 8.11 -21.73
CA ALA A 92 9.16 9.21 -22.68
C ALA A 92 8.19 8.87 -23.81
N GLY A 93 8.30 7.67 -24.40
CA GLY A 93 7.45 7.28 -25.54
C GLY A 93 5.95 7.35 -25.24
N PRO A 94 5.44 6.73 -24.15
CA PRO A 94 4.04 6.89 -23.77
C PRO A 94 3.64 8.33 -23.42
N ILE A 95 4.50 9.09 -22.73
CA ILE A 95 4.21 10.49 -22.36
C ILE A 95 4.09 11.37 -23.61
N ASP A 96 5.01 11.23 -24.55
CA ASP A 96 5.00 11.94 -25.83
C ASP A 96 3.77 11.58 -26.67
N ALA A 97 3.24 10.36 -26.49
CA ALA A 97 1.98 9.90 -27.06
C ALA A 97 0.74 10.26 -26.21
N GLY A 98 0.89 11.15 -25.23
CA GLY A 98 -0.21 11.68 -24.43
C GLY A 98 -0.73 10.74 -23.35
N ARG A 99 0.02 9.71 -22.92
CA ARG A 99 -0.39 8.76 -21.87
C ARG A 99 0.48 8.88 -20.61
N PRO A 100 -0.11 9.01 -19.41
CA PRO A 100 0.65 9.02 -18.17
C PRO A 100 1.24 7.63 -17.88
N VAL A 101 2.35 7.61 -17.14
CA VAL A 101 3.13 6.40 -16.86
C VAL A 101 3.28 6.21 -15.36
N GLY A 102 2.89 5.06 -14.85
CA GLY A 102 3.20 4.66 -13.48
C GLY A 102 4.65 4.24 -13.36
N LEU A 103 5.32 4.65 -12.29
CA LEU A 103 6.72 4.36 -12.01
C LEU A 103 6.84 3.76 -10.61
N GLN A 104 7.57 2.65 -10.47
CA GLN A 104 8.04 2.18 -9.17
C GLN A 104 9.50 2.61 -8.98
N LEU A 105 9.79 3.28 -7.87
CA LEU A 105 11.08 3.92 -7.60
C LEU A 105 11.38 4.03 -6.11
N ASP A 106 12.59 4.44 -5.76
CA ASP A 106 12.99 4.75 -4.38
C ASP A 106 12.78 6.23 -4.04
N SER A 107 11.91 6.50 -3.07
CA SER A 107 11.57 7.86 -2.63
C SER A 107 12.75 8.65 -2.05
N TYR A 108 13.82 7.99 -1.59
CA TYR A 108 15.02 8.64 -1.08
C TYR A 108 15.59 9.67 -2.06
N HIS A 109 15.62 9.32 -3.34
CA HIS A 109 16.26 10.13 -4.38
C HIS A 109 15.39 11.28 -4.89
N LEU A 110 14.09 11.30 -4.60
CA LEU A 110 13.18 12.32 -5.10
C LEU A 110 13.41 13.66 -4.39
N ASP A 111 13.48 14.75 -5.16
CA ASP A 111 13.92 16.06 -4.63
C ASP A 111 12.94 16.64 -3.60
N TYR A 112 11.64 16.40 -3.77
CA TYR A 112 10.58 16.89 -2.88
C TYR A 112 10.42 16.08 -1.58
N PHE A 113 11.03 14.89 -1.46
CA PHE A 113 11.04 14.14 -0.21
C PHE A 113 12.05 14.75 0.76
N THR A 114 11.54 15.44 1.80
CA THR A 114 12.38 16.08 2.84
C THR A 114 13.05 15.05 3.75
N THR A 115 12.35 13.94 4.05
CA THR A 115 12.90 12.84 4.85
C THR A 115 13.58 11.84 3.93
N LYS A 116 14.88 11.64 4.13
CA LYS A 116 15.73 10.77 3.30
C LYS A 116 15.85 9.37 3.89
N VAL A 117 14.89 8.51 3.57
CA VAL A 117 14.87 7.08 3.92
C VAL A 117 14.62 6.25 2.66
N HIS A 118 15.44 5.22 2.44
CA HIS A 118 15.28 4.30 1.32
C HIS A 118 13.96 3.54 1.38
N PHE A 119 13.17 3.66 0.32
CA PHE A 119 11.92 2.92 0.13
C PHE A 119 11.67 2.69 -1.36
N GLY A 120 12.32 1.66 -1.92
CA GLY A 120 12.17 1.22 -3.32
C GLY A 120 10.80 0.67 -3.73
N GLY A 121 9.83 0.69 -2.81
CA GLY A 121 8.45 0.27 -3.04
C GLY A 121 7.50 1.44 -3.34
N HIS A 122 8.02 2.67 -3.48
CA HIS A 122 7.21 3.86 -3.77
C HIS A 122 6.73 3.86 -5.21
N VAL A 123 5.54 4.40 -5.44
CA VAL A 123 4.90 4.42 -6.76
C VAL A 123 4.35 5.82 -7.02
N VAL A 124 4.62 6.36 -8.22
CA VAL A 124 4.13 7.68 -8.66
C VAL A 124 3.59 7.58 -10.08
N ALA A 125 2.72 8.51 -10.47
CA ALA A 125 2.35 8.70 -11.87
C ALA A 125 3.16 9.85 -12.46
N MET A 126 3.77 9.67 -13.63
CA MET A 126 4.45 10.70 -14.38
C MET A 126 3.59 11.12 -15.58
N TYR A 127 3.42 12.42 -15.78
CA TYR A 127 2.56 12.95 -16.85
C TYR A 127 3.25 13.91 -17.81
N GLY A 128 4.51 14.27 -17.54
CA GLY A 128 5.27 15.16 -18.38
C GLY A 128 6.72 15.24 -17.95
N TYR A 129 7.52 15.86 -18.80
CA TYR A 129 8.88 16.28 -18.51
C TYR A 129 9.27 17.42 -19.44
N ASP A 130 10.34 18.12 -19.10
CA ASP A 130 11.09 19.00 -20.01
C ASP A 130 12.58 18.59 -20.00
N ASP A 131 13.48 19.47 -20.45
CA ASP A 131 14.91 19.19 -20.52
C ASP A 131 15.58 18.98 -19.15
N GLN A 132 14.95 19.42 -18.05
CA GLN A 132 15.52 19.41 -16.71
C GLN A 132 14.69 18.59 -15.72
N ASP A 133 13.37 18.68 -15.80
CA ASP A 133 12.46 18.22 -14.76
C ASP A 133 11.44 17.19 -15.26
N ALA A 134 11.05 16.30 -14.35
CA ALA A 134 9.92 15.40 -14.49
C ALA A 134 8.73 15.89 -13.65
N TYR A 135 7.55 15.86 -14.26
CA TYR A 135 6.30 16.25 -13.63
C TYR A 135 5.52 15.00 -13.19
N LEU A 136 5.26 14.89 -11.89
CA LEU A 136 4.73 13.71 -11.24
C LEU A 136 3.46 14.03 -10.45
N VAL A 137 2.68 12.98 -10.17
CA VAL A 137 1.62 12.98 -9.16
C VAL A 137 2.00 11.96 -8.09
N ASP A 138 2.00 12.41 -6.86
CA ASP A 138 2.22 11.64 -5.63
C ASP A 138 1.03 11.85 -4.68
N THR A 139 1.07 11.20 -3.52
CA THR A 139 0.08 11.28 -2.45
C THR A 139 -0.22 12.71 -2.02
N ASP A 140 -1.39 12.93 -1.43
CA ASP A 140 -1.80 14.24 -0.90
C ASP A 140 -0.80 14.77 0.14
N ALA A 141 -0.23 13.87 0.95
CA ALA A 141 0.78 14.21 1.94
C ALA A 141 2.07 14.78 1.33
N GLN A 142 2.36 14.46 0.06
CA GLN A 142 3.48 15.03 -0.69
C GLN A 142 3.08 16.24 -1.55
N GLY A 143 1.79 16.57 -1.63
CA GLY A 143 1.26 17.73 -2.34
C GLY A 143 0.51 17.44 -3.65
N GLY A 144 0.27 16.17 -3.99
CA GLY A 144 -0.39 15.82 -5.26
C GLY A 144 0.55 16.03 -6.44
N ALA A 145 0.45 17.18 -7.11
CA ALA A 145 1.36 17.55 -8.20
C ALA A 145 2.73 17.94 -7.67
N VAL A 146 3.78 17.23 -8.09
CA VAL A 146 5.16 17.43 -7.62
C VAL A 146 6.16 17.36 -8.77
N THR A 147 7.35 17.91 -8.56
CA THR A 147 8.42 18.00 -9.55
C THR A 147 9.73 17.47 -8.97
N THR A 148 10.51 16.76 -9.78
CA THR A 148 11.88 16.36 -9.46
C THR A 148 12.74 16.41 -10.72
N SER A 149 14.03 16.66 -10.57
CA SER A 149 14.98 16.65 -11.69
C SER A 149 15.03 15.28 -12.38
N LEU A 150 15.30 15.27 -13.68
CA LEU A 150 15.52 14.03 -14.45
C LEU A 150 16.65 13.18 -13.87
N ASP A 151 17.69 13.81 -13.32
CA ASP A 151 18.81 13.14 -12.66
C ASP A 151 18.36 12.43 -11.37
N SER A 152 17.56 13.09 -10.53
CA SER A 152 16.99 12.48 -9.33
C SER A 152 16.03 11.35 -9.68
N LEU A 153 15.18 11.52 -10.70
CA LEU A 153 14.30 10.46 -11.19
C LEU A 153 15.10 9.25 -11.71
N ALA A 154 16.19 9.49 -12.45
CA ALA A 154 17.05 8.43 -12.96
C ALA A 154 17.69 7.61 -11.83
N ARG A 155 18.20 8.27 -10.78
CA ARG A 155 18.72 7.59 -9.58
C ARG A 155 17.63 6.81 -8.84
N ALA A 156 16.47 7.43 -8.61
CA ALA A 156 15.33 6.81 -7.93
C ALA A 156 14.90 5.49 -8.60
N ARG A 157 14.88 5.46 -9.94
CA ARG A 157 14.49 4.28 -10.73
C ARG A 157 15.59 3.23 -10.86
N ALA A 158 16.85 3.60 -10.66
CA ALA A 158 18.01 2.72 -10.77
C ALA A 158 18.40 2.03 -9.45
N GLU A 159 17.81 2.47 -8.33
CA GLU A 159 18.14 2.02 -6.98
C GLU A 159 18.02 0.50 -6.84
N ARG A 160 18.86 -0.08 -5.98
CA ARG A 160 18.90 -1.52 -5.72
C ARG A 160 18.77 -1.78 -4.23
N GLY A 161 17.84 -2.66 -3.88
CA GLY A 161 17.65 -3.02 -2.49
C GLY A 161 16.30 -3.65 -2.23
N PRO A 162 15.90 -3.74 -0.95
CA PRO A 162 14.58 -4.21 -0.56
C PRO A 162 13.47 -3.48 -1.34
N MET A 163 12.51 -4.24 -1.85
CA MET A 163 11.33 -3.74 -2.58
C MET A 163 11.59 -3.00 -3.90
N THR A 164 12.84 -2.73 -4.30
CA THR A 164 13.16 -2.09 -5.59
C THR A 164 12.71 -2.93 -6.80
N ALA A 165 12.45 -2.25 -7.92
CA ALA A 165 12.21 -2.86 -9.22
C ALA A 165 13.20 -2.35 -10.27
N LYS A 166 13.45 -3.13 -11.33
CA LYS A 166 14.42 -2.78 -12.39
C LYS A 166 13.85 -1.73 -13.34
N HIS A 167 13.93 -0.45 -12.92
CA HIS A 167 13.39 0.68 -13.66
C HIS A 167 11.92 0.52 -14.10
N ARG A 168 11.10 -0.18 -13.28
CA ARG A 168 9.74 -0.56 -13.66
C ARG A 168 8.92 0.68 -14.03
N SER A 169 8.35 0.64 -15.24
CA SER A 169 7.32 1.56 -15.69
C SER A 169 6.11 0.78 -16.18
N PHE A 170 4.92 1.37 -16.08
CA PHE A 170 3.70 0.73 -16.55
C PHE A 170 2.68 1.73 -17.06
N THR A 171 1.86 1.30 -18.02
CA THR A 171 0.71 2.04 -18.53
C THR A 171 -0.53 1.17 -18.44
N ILE A 172 -1.68 1.80 -18.30
CA ILE A 172 -2.98 1.14 -18.26
C ILE A 172 -3.83 1.66 -19.41
N THR A 173 -4.46 0.74 -20.13
CA THR A 173 -5.47 1.03 -21.15
C THR A 173 -6.75 0.25 -20.83
N ALA A 174 -7.90 0.87 -21.10
CA ALA A 174 -9.22 0.29 -20.91
C ALA A 174 -9.86 0.04 -22.29
N PRO A 175 -9.58 -1.10 -22.94
CA PRO A 175 -10.14 -1.40 -24.26
C PRO A 175 -11.68 -1.54 -24.21
N THR A 176 -12.21 -1.92 -23.06
CA THR A 176 -13.65 -2.03 -22.77
C THR A 176 -13.96 -1.34 -21.45
N ALA A 177 -15.15 -0.76 -21.31
CA ALA A 177 -15.59 -0.21 -20.03
C ALA A 177 -15.80 -1.35 -19.02
N PRO A 178 -15.04 -1.41 -17.91
CA PRO A 178 -15.28 -2.41 -16.88
C PRO A 178 -16.56 -2.11 -16.11
N SER A 179 -17.13 -3.13 -15.48
CA SER A 179 -18.13 -2.99 -14.42
C SER A 179 -17.44 -3.26 -13.09
N PRO A 180 -16.97 -2.22 -12.36
CA PRO A 180 -16.32 -2.41 -11.06
C PRO A 180 -17.22 -3.15 -10.06
N ARG A 181 -18.53 -2.92 -10.14
CA ARG A 181 -19.52 -3.53 -9.24
C ARG A 181 -19.47 -5.06 -9.27
N ASP A 182 -19.36 -5.65 -10.46
CA ASP A 182 -19.35 -7.12 -10.62
C ASP A 182 -18.07 -7.77 -10.06
N GLN A 183 -17.04 -6.96 -9.79
CA GLN A 183 -15.75 -7.42 -9.30
C GLN A 183 -15.59 -7.26 -7.78
N ILE A 184 -16.54 -6.61 -7.09
CA ILE A 184 -16.48 -6.41 -5.64
C ILE A 184 -16.45 -7.75 -4.88
N ILE A 185 -17.44 -8.62 -5.11
CA ILE A 185 -17.51 -9.93 -4.43
C ILE A 185 -16.28 -10.81 -4.76
N PRO A 186 -15.89 -10.99 -6.03
CA PRO A 186 -14.66 -11.71 -6.37
C PRO A 186 -13.41 -11.19 -5.64
N ALA A 187 -13.21 -9.87 -5.60
CA ALA A 187 -12.07 -9.26 -4.93
C ALA A 187 -12.08 -9.48 -3.41
N ILE A 188 -13.25 -9.32 -2.77
CA ILE A 188 -13.40 -9.60 -1.33
C ILE A 188 -13.06 -11.06 -1.02
N ARG A 189 -13.60 -12.01 -1.80
CA ARG A 189 -13.35 -13.44 -1.59
C ARG A 189 -11.89 -13.81 -1.82
N ALA A 190 -11.26 -13.26 -2.85
CA ALA A 190 -9.84 -13.47 -3.13
C ALA A 190 -8.95 -12.94 -1.99
N CYS A 191 -9.26 -11.75 -1.48
CA CYS A 191 -8.57 -11.17 -0.33
C CYS A 191 -8.74 -12.04 0.93
N ALA A 192 -9.98 -12.44 1.24
CA ALA A 192 -10.29 -13.29 2.38
C ALA A 192 -9.58 -14.65 2.33
N GLU A 193 -9.61 -15.32 1.17
CA GLU A 193 -8.92 -16.59 0.96
C GLU A 193 -7.42 -16.47 1.20
N ALA A 194 -6.76 -15.47 0.62
CA ALA A 194 -5.34 -15.23 0.82
C ALA A 194 -4.98 -14.89 2.28
N PHE A 195 -5.86 -14.18 2.99
CA PHE A 195 -5.67 -13.79 4.39
C PHE A 195 -5.86 -14.95 5.38
N LEU A 196 -6.81 -15.85 5.07
CA LEU A 196 -7.13 -17.04 5.87
C LEU A 196 -6.18 -18.20 5.61
N ASN A 197 -5.69 -18.36 4.38
CA ASN A 197 -4.85 -19.47 3.96
C ASN A 197 -3.43 -19.02 3.53
N PRO A 198 -2.67 -18.32 4.41
CA PRO A 198 -1.35 -17.84 4.06
C PRO A 198 -0.34 -18.99 3.92
N PRO A 199 0.62 -18.90 2.97
CA PRO A 199 1.60 -19.96 2.73
C PRO A 199 2.62 -20.13 3.86
N ILE A 200 2.80 -19.11 4.70
CA ILE A 200 3.70 -19.12 5.86
C ILE A 200 3.04 -18.45 7.06
N ALA A 201 3.45 -18.83 8.27
CA ALA A 201 2.90 -18.30 9.53
C ALA A 201 3.17 -16.80 9.77
N ASN A 202 3.99 -16.15 8.94
CA ASN A 202 4.29 -14.73 9.03
C ASN A 202 3.23 -13.85 8.34
N LEU A 203 2.30 -14.44 7.60
CA LEU A 203 1.34 -13.72 6.76
C LEU A 203 -0.10 -13.85 7.26
N GLY A 204 -0.97 -12.93 6.82
CA GLY A 204 -2.40 -12.92 7.13
C GLY A 204 -2.67 -12.93 8.64
N HIS A 205 -3.80 -13.50 9.06
CA HIS A 205 -4.18 -13.55 10.48
C HIS A 205 -3.14 -14.29 11.36
N ARG A 206 -2.45 -15.29 10.81
CA ARG A 206 -1.37 -16.03 11.50
C ARG A 206 -0.14 -15.15 11.73
N GLY A 207 0.14 -14.24 10.80
CA GLY A 207 1.16 -13.22 10.97
C GLY A 207 0.82 -12.27 12.10
N VAL A 208 -0.44 -11.83 12.21
CA VAL A 208 -0.90 -10.97 13.31
C VAL A 208 -0.70 -11.68 14.65
N GLU A 209 -1.07 -12.97 14.73
CA GLU A 209 -0.83 -13.81 15.90
C GLU A 209 0.66 -13.97 16.22
N LYS A 210 1.51 -14.04 15.19
CA LYS A 210 2.96 -14.06 15.38
C LYS A 210 3.44 -12.72 15.95
N ALA A 211 2.97 -11.60 15.42
CA ALA A 211 3.31 -10.27 15.93
C ALA A 211 2.90 -10.12 17.40
N ALA A 212 1.71 -10.59 17.78
CA ALA A 212 1.23 -10.59 19.17
C ALA A 212 2.23 -11.21 20.17
N LYS A 213 2.95 -12.25 19.74
CA LYS A 213 3.97 -12.96 20.55
C LYS A 213 5.34 -12.30 20.55
N GLN A 214 5.64 -11.48 19.54
CA GLN A 214 6.97 -10.88 19.35
C GLN A 214 7.02 -9.43 19.81
N VAL A 215 5.95 -8.66 19.64
CA VAL A 215 5.87 -7.24 20.03
C VAL A 215 6.26 -7.01 21.49
N PRO A 216 5.79 -7.82 22.48
CA PRO A 216 6.23 -7.68 23.88
C PRO A 216 7.75 -7.76 24.09
N LYS A 217 8.49 -8.31 23.12
CA LYS A 217 9.94 -8.53 23.20
C LYS A 217 10.75 -7.47 22.45
N TRP A 218 10.11 -6.48 21.83
CA TRP A 218 10.78 -5.56 20.93
C TRP A 218 11.79 -4.65 21.61
N LEU A 219 11.58 -4.28 22.88
CA LEU A 219 12.60 -3.52 23.64
C LEU A 219 13.92 -4.29 23.75
N GLN A 220 13.88 -5.62 23.92
CA GLN A 220 15.12 -6.42 23.99
C GLN A 220 15.70 -6.75 22.62
N ARG A 221 14.86 -6.73 21.56
CA ARG A 221 15.28 -7.01 20.18
C ARG A 221 15.97 -5.82 19.51
N SER A 222 15.75 -4.60 20.01
CA SER A 222 16.24 -3.36 19.43
C SER A 222 17.52 -2.87 20.09
N ASP A 223 18.47 -2.40 19.29
CA ASP A 223 19.63 -1.61 19.74
C ASP A 223 19.31 -0.12 19.92
N ASN A 224 18.22 0.36 19.31
CA ASN A 224 17.70 1.73 19.44
C ASN A 224 16.16 1.71 19.53
N PRO A 225 15.59 1.24 20.66
CA PRO A 225 14.14 1.03 20.79
C PRO A 225 13.32 2.30 20.60
N GLY A 226 13.77 3.45 21.11
CA GLY A 226 13.01 4.69 21.00
C GLY A 226 12.75 5.10 19.56
N GLU A 227 13.78 5.06 18.71
CA GLU A 227 13.66 5.36 17.29
C GLU A 227 12.87 4.30 16.52
N HIS A 228 13.20 3.02 16.71
CA HIS A 228 12.57 1.93 15.96
C HIS A 228 11.07 1.78 16.26
N LEU A 229 10.66 1.90 17.53
CA LEU A 229 9.25 1.83 17.91
C LEU A 229 8.48 3.05 17.42
N SER A 230 9.03 4.26 17.57
CA SER A 230 8.41 5.48 17.06
C SER A 230 8.21 5.44 15.55
N ARG A 231 9.22 5.00 14.78
CA ARG A 231 9.12 4.82 13.33
C ARG A 231 8.08 3.77 12.95
N THR A 232 7.99 2.67 13.70
CA THR A 232 6.99 1.62 13.46
C THR A 232 5.58 2.15 13.67
N ALA A 233 5.33 2.89 14.75
CA ALA A 233 4.03 3.50 15.01
C ALA A 233 3.65 4.53 13.93
N VAL A 234 4.60 5.37 13.49
CA VAL A 234 4.40 6.30 12.37
C VAL A 234 4.07 5.55 11.08
N LEU A 235 4.72 4.42 10.80
CA LEU A 235 4.41 3.61 9.63
C LEU A 235 2.99 3.02 9.71
N MET A 236 2.54 2.60 10.89
CA MET A 236 1.19 2.04 11.06
C MET A 236 0.09 3.07 10.82
N GLU A 237 0.29 4.32 11.23
CA GLU A 237 -0.74 5.37 11.13
C GLU A 237 -0.58 6.30 9.92
N LYS A 238 0.65 6.44 9.42
CA LYS A 238 1.04 7.36 8.35
C LYS A 238 1.78 6.59 7.26
N ALA A 239 2.72 7.22 6.56
CA ALA A 239 3.55 6.61 5.51
C ALA A 239 2.72 5.94 4.38
N GLY A 240 1.58 6.54 4.05
CA GLY A 240 0.70 6.08 2.98
C GLY A 240 -0.08 4.80 3.30
N THR A 241 -0.32 4.50 4.58
CA THR A 241 -1.21 3.38 4.97
C THR A 241 -2.68 3.76 5.06
N GLY A 242 -3.00 5.06 5.07
CA GLY A 242 -4.34 5.56 5.39
C GLY A 242 -4.76 5.35 6.85
N GLY A 243 -3.81 5.01 7.73
CA GLY A 243 -4.07 4.72 9.14
C GLY A 243 -4.41 3.26 9.43
N ALA A 244 -4.25 2.85 10.68
CA ALA A 244 -4.54 1.51 11.16
C ALA A 244 -3.92 0.40 10.29
N LEU A 245 -2.72 0.64 9.74
CA LEU A 245 -1.98 -0.30 8.90
C LEU A 245 -2.85 -0.86 7.75
N PHE A 246 -3.49 0.05 6.98
CA PHE A 246 -4.42 -0.19 5.85
C PHE A 246 -5.83 -0.65 6.22
N ARG A 247 -6.18 -0.81 7.50
CA ARG A 247 -7.53 -1.27 7.88
C ARG A 247 -8.59 -0.20 7.65
N ASN A 248 -8.24 1.08 7.71
CA ASN A 248 -9.17 2.16 7.35
C ASN A 248 -9.60 2.06 5.88
N LEU A 249 -8.64 1.94 4.95
CA LEU A 249 -8.96 1.81 3.52
C LEU A 249 -9.82 0.57 3.22
N TYR A 250 -9.51 -0.57 3.87
CA TYR A 250 -10.32 -1.78 3.67
C TYR A 250 -11.72 -1.67 4.31
N ARG A 251 -11.83 -1.08 5.50
CA ARG A 251 -13.13 -0.78 6.13
C ARG A 251 -13.99 0.08 5.20
N ASP A 252 -13.42 1.17 4.70
CA ASP A 252 -14.15 2.13 3.86
C ASP A 252 -14.57 1.47 2.52
N PHE A 253 -13.76 0.55 1.99
CA PHE A 253 -14.13 -0.25 0.84
C PHE A 253 -15.33 -1.16 1.12
N LEU A 254 -15.35 -1.84 2.28
CA LEU A 254 -16.48 -2.68 2.67
C LEU A 254 -17.74 -1.83 2.92
N ALA A 255 -17.58 -0.61 3.44
CA ALA A 255 -18.67 0.34 3.62
C ALA A 255 -19.29 0.73 2.27
N GLU A 256 -18.48 1.20 1.32
CA GLU A 256 -18.95 1.54 -0.04
C GLU A 256 -19.55 0.31 -0.75
N SER A 257 -18.98 -0.88 -0.54
CA SER A 257 -19.52 -2.14 -1.09
C SER A 257 -20.91 -2.46 -0.55
N ALA A 258 -21.16 -2.20 0.74
CA ALA A 258 -22.44 -2.47 1.39
C ALA A 258 -23.57 -1.53 0.93
N GLU A 259 -23.25 -0.40 0.29
CA GLU A 259 -24.24 0.48 -0.33
C GLU A 259 -24.83 -0.13 -1.61
N VAL A 260 -24.10 -1.02 -2.28
CA VAL A 260 -24.47 -1.59 -3.59
C VAL A 260 -24.72 -3.10 -3.57
N ILE A 261 -24.33 -3.79 -2.50
CA ILE A 261 -24.52 -5.23 -2.29
C ILE A 261 -25.21 -5.44 -0.93
N ASP A 262 -26.40 -6.02 -0.96
CA ASP A 262 -27.14 -6.40 0.24
C ASP A 262 -26.71 -7.79 0.73
N SER A 263 -25.89 -7.84 1.79
CA SER A 263 -25.44 -9.08 2.41
C SER A 263 -25.11 -8.89 3.89
N ASP A 264 -25.64 -9.78 4.74
CA ASP A 264 -25.34 -9.80 6.17
C ASP A 264 -23.87 -10.13 6.45
N HIS A 265 -23.27 -11.01 5.63
CA HIS A 265 -21.85 -11.35 5.73
C HIS A 265 -20.97 -10.12 5.44
N LEU A 266 -21.35 -9.30 4.44
CA LEU A 266 -20.63 -8.07 4.11
C LEU A 266 -20.74 -7.04 5.25
N ARG A 267 -21.95 -6.81 5.77
CA ARG A 267 -22.18 -5.92 6.92
C ARG A 267 -21.41 -6.36 8.16
N THR A 268 -21.37 -7.67 8.43
CA THR A 268 -20.65 -8.23 9.57
C THR A 268 -19.14 -8.05 9.40
N GLY A 269 -18.60 -8.36 8.21
CA GLY A 269 -17.20 -8.11 7.89
C GLY A 269 -16.81 -6.63 8.02
N HIS A 270 -17.65 -5.71 7.55
CA HIS A 270 -17.46 -4.27 7.71
C HIS A 270 -17.43 -3.85 9.19
N ALA A 271 -18.36 -4.34 10.01
CA ALA A 271 -18.40 -4.03 11.44
C ALA A 271 -17.13 -4.51 12.17
N LEU A 272 -16.68 -5.74 11.88
CA LEU A 272 -15.48 -6.31 12.49
C LEU A 272 -14.20 -5.59 12.02
N TYR A 273 -14.11 -5.17 10.75
CA TYR A 273 -12.99 -4.35 10.28
C TYR A 273 -13.02 -2.91 10.81
N SER A 274 -14.19 -2.38 11.15
CA SER A 274 -14.32 -1.11 11.87
C SER A 274 -13.74 -1.20 13.28
N GLU A 275 -14.04 -2.29 14.00
CA GLU A 275 -13.44 -2.57 15.30
C GLU A 275 -11.93 -2.80 15.19
N ALA A 276 -11.50 -3.62 14.22
CA ALA A 276 -10.09 -3.90 13.99
C ALA A 276 -9.29 -2.62 13.68
N ALA A 277 -9.84 -1.70 12.89
CA ALA A 277 -9.19 -0.42 12.60
C ALA A 277 -8.92 0.39 13.89
N GLY A 278 -9.91 0.48 14.78
CA GLY A 278 -9.75 1.17 16.08
C GLY A 278 -8.72 0.50 17.00
N LEU A 279 -8.66 -0.83 17.01
CA LEU A 279 -7.67 -1.58 17.78
C LEU A 279 -6.25 -1.42 17.21
N TRP A 280 -6.09 -1.39 15.89
CA TRP A 280 -4.79 -1.15 15.25
C TRP A 280 -4.24 0.24 15.58
N THR A 281 -5.09 1.27 15.62
CA THR A 281 -4.68 2.61 16.07
C THR A 281 -4.24 2.60 17.55
N GLN A 282 -4.93 1.84 18.41
CA GLN A 282 -4.49 1.67 19.81
C GLN A 282 -3.15 0.94 19.92
N VAL A 283 -2.91 -0.10 19.10
CA VAL A 283 -1.60 -0.77 19.04
C VAL A 283 -0.51 0.21 18.63
N ALA A 284 -0.75 1.04 17.60
CA ALA A 284 0.22 2.05 17.17
C ALA A 284 0.55 3.04 18.30
N ALA A 285 -0.47 3.52 19.02
CA ALA A 285 -0.29 4.44 20.15
C ALA A 285 0.52 3.80 21.30
N LEU A 286 0.25 2.54 21.63
CA LEU A 286 1.01 1.79 22.64
C LEU A 286 2.47 1.58 22.22
N VAL A 287 2.71 1.26 20.95
CA VAL A 287 4.07 1.11 20.40
C VAL A 287 4.83 2.44 20.44
N ALA A 288 4.19 3.56 20.08
CA ALA A 288 4.78 4.89 20.20
C ALA A 288 5.13 5.23 21.67
N ALA A 289 4.18 5.04 22.59
CA ALA A 289 4.39 5.30 24.00
C ALA A 289 5.52 4.43 24.60
N ALA A 290 5.65 3.18 24.16
CA ALA A 290 6.77 2.33 24.55
C ALA A 290 8.12 2.86 24.03
N GLY A 291 8.15 3.44 22.82
CA GLY A 291 9.33 4.09 22.27
C GLY A 291 9.75 5.33 23.06
N GLU A 292 8.78 6.13 23.49
CA GLU A 292 9.03 7.36 24.27
C GLU A 292 9.47 7.07 25.72
N SER A 293 8.85 6.09 26.36
CA SER A 293 9.03 5.82 27.80
C SER A 293 10.02 4.69 28.12
N GLY A 294 10.26 3.77 27.18
CA GLY A 294 10.96 2.51 27.46
C GLY A 294 10.15 1.51 28.29
N ASP A 295 8.84 1.73 28.50
CA ASP A 295 7.99 0.88 29.32
C ASP A 295 7.57 -0.41 28.57
N ALA A 296 8.03 -1.55 29.07
CA ALA A 296 7.71 -2.87 28.52
C ALA A 296 6.24 -3.28 28.71
N GLU A 297 5.52 -2.69 29.67
CA GLU A 297 4.11 -2.99 29.89
C GLU A 297 3.27 -2.54 28.69
N LYS A 298 3.61 -1.40 28.07
CA LYS A 298 2.95 -0.91 26.85
C LYS A 298 3.03 -1.89 25.68
N LEU A 299 4.18 -2.53 25.50
CA LEU A 299 4.33 -3.57 24.46
C LEU A 299 3.61 -4.87 24.82
N THR A 300 3.49 -5.18 26.11
CA THR A 300 2.69 -6.31 26.59
C THR A 300 1.19 -6.08 26.30
N GLN A 301 0.69 -4.87 26.56
CA GLN A 301 -0.67 -4.45 26.21
C GLN A 301 -0.88 -4.47 24.69
N ALA A 302 0.07 -3.97 23.90
CA ALA A 302 0.02 -4.04 22.44
C ALA A 302 -0.03 -5.48 21.92
N GLY A 303 0.75 -6.39 22.53
CA GLY A 303 0.71 -7.82 22.22
C GLY A 303 -0.65 -8.46 22.51
N ALA A 304 -1.30 -8.09 23.62
CA ALA A 304 -2.66 -8.56 23.94
C ALA A 304 -3.70 -8.08 22.92
N LEU A 305 -3.65 -6.81 22.52
CA LEU A 305 -4.53 -6.27 21.47
C LEU A 305 -4.28 -6.95 20.11
N LEU A 306 -3.03 -7.24 19.76
CA LEU A 306 -2.69 -7.97 18.53
C LEU A 306 -3.23 -9.41 18.53
N HIS A 307 -3.25 -10.07 19.70
CA HIS A 307 -3.85 -11.40 19.81
C HIS A 307 -5.35 -11.34 19.50
N GLU A 308 -6.04 -10.34 20.04
CA GLU A 308 -7.46 -10.13 19.77
C GLU A 308 -7.73 -9.73 18.32
N LEU A 309 -6.90 -8.85 17.74
CA LEU A 309 -6.93 -8.49 16.33
C LEU A 309 -6.80 -9.72 15.41
N SER A 310 -5.91 -10.67 15.75
CA SER A 310 -5.78 -11.91 14.97
C SER A 310 -7.09 -12.70 14.93
N ARG A 311 -7.83 -12.72 16.04
CA ARG A 311 -9.15 -13.38 16.13
C ARG A 311 -10.20 -12.61 15.33
N ILE A 312 -10.34 -11.30 15.58
CA ILE A 312 -11.33 -10.44 14.92
C ILE A 312 -11.14 -10.46 13.40
N GLU A 313 -9.92 -10.27 12.90
CA GLU A 313 -9.67 -10.24 11.45
C GLU A 313 -9.86 -11.61 10.80
N ARG A 314 -9.57 -12.71 11.52
CA ARG A 314 -9.86 -14.06 11.03
C ARG A 314 -11.38 -14.28 10.94
N ASP A 315 -12.13 -13.86 11.94
CA ASP A 315 -13.57 -14.03 11.97
C ASP A 315 -14.23 -13.14 10.90
N ALA A 316 -13.77 -11.90 10.74
CA ALA A 316 -14.20 -10.99 9.67
C ALA A 316 -13.97 -11.61 8.27
N MET A 317 -12.77 -12.15 8.03
CA MET A 317 -12.45 -12.75 6.74
C MET A 317 -13.22 -14.05 6.49
N ARG A 318 -13.65 -14.78 7.52
CA ARG A 318 -14.56 -15.92 7.37
C ARG A 318 -15.95 -15.49 6.94
N GLU A 319 -16.46 -14.40 7.49
CA GLU A 319 -17.73 -13.82 7.02
C GLU A 319 -17.61 -13.40 5.55
N LEU A 320 -16.57 -12.65 5.23
CA LEU A 320 -16.34 -12.16 3.88
C LEU A 320 -16.09 -13.26 2.84
N SER A 321 -15.57 -14.43 3.23
CA SER A 321 -15.38 -15.55 2.31
C SER A 321 -16.68 -16.29 1.95
N MET A 322 -17.77 -16.06 2.70
CA MET A 322 -19.10 -16.62 2.45
C MET A 322 -19.96 -15.81 1.47
N LEU A 323 -19.43 -14.69 0.95
CA LEU A 323 -20.07 -13.91 -0.13
C LEU A 323 -20.17 -14.67 -1.46
#